data_AF-A0A963Q3Z6-F1
#
_entry.id   AF-A0A963Q3Z6-F1
#
_cell.length_a   1.000
_cell.length_b   1.000
_cell.length_c   1.000
_cell.angle_alpha   90.00
_cell.angle_beta   90.00
_cell.angle_gamma   90.00
#
_symmetry.space_group_name_H-M   'P 1'
#
loop_
_entity.id
_entity.type
_entity.pdbx_description
1 polymer ?
#
loop_
_entity_poly.entity_id
_entity_poly.type
_entity_poly.pdbx_seq_one_letter_code
_entity_poly.pdbx_strand_id
1 'polypeptide(L)' 'GGRMLYCTCSVFRAEGDIQIQTFVERNTDAALLPSPGHLLPRSAGIDAAVPDNGDGDHDGFFYALLEKRAP' A
#
# COMPACT_ATOMS: atom_id res chain seq x y z
N GLY A 1 -1.86 -19.98 4.57
CA GLY A 1 -3.10 -19.87 5.35
C GLY A 1 -4.06 -18.93 4.66
N GLY A 2 -4.84 -18.13 5.39
CA GLY A 2 -5.65 -17.05 4.80
C GLY A 2 -4.78 -15.86 4.35
N ARG A 3 -5.30 -15.01 3.44
CA ARG A 3 -4.62 -13.81 2.93
C ARG A 3 -5.39 -12.54 3.26
N MET A 4 -4.67 -11.48 3.61
CA MET A 4 -5.21 -10.14 3.89
C MET A 4 -4.50 -9.11 3.02
N LEU A 5 -5.26 -8.31 2.28
CA LEU A 5 -4.75 -7.15 1.55
C LEU A 5 -5.08 -5.89 2.36
N TYR A 6 -4.04 -5.16 2.77
CA TYR A 6 -4.19 -3.83 3.34
C TYR A 6 -3.89 -2.79 2.26
N CYS A 7 -4.73 -1.76 2.17
CA CYS A 7 -4.53 -0.70 1.20
C CYS A 7 -5.06 0.66 1.71
N THR A 8 -4.40 1.75 1.30
CA THR A 8 -4.81 3.12 1.66
C THR A 8 -4.45 4.11 0.54
N CYS A 9 -5.29 5.12 0.33
CA CYS A 9 -5.04 6.24 -0.59
C CYS A 9 -4.13 7.33 0.02
N SER A 10 -3.10 6.91 0.76
CA SER A 10 -2.11 7.79 1.38
C SER A 10 -0.70 7.39 0.99
N VAL A 11 0.12 8.40 0.70
CA VAL A 11 1.56 8.25 0.44
C VAL A 11 2.40 8.36 1.72
N PHE A 12 1.78 8.67 2.86
CA PHE A 12 2.49 8.81 4.12
C PHE A 12 2.86 7.45 4.69
N ARG A 13 4.14 7.28 5.06
CA ARG A 13 4.64 6.03 5.66
C ARG A 13 3.93 5.69 6.97
N ALA A 14 3.50 6.69 7.73
CA ALA A 14 2.74 6.54 8.97
C ALA A 14 1.37 5.85 8.80
N GLU A 15 0.81 5.90 7.58
CA GLU A 15 -0.46 5.28 7.24
C GLU A 15 -0.29 3.98 6.44
N GLY A 16 0.87 3.75 5.82
CA GLY A 16 1.18 2.52 5.08
C GLY A 16 2.18 1.63 5.82
N ASP A 17 3.42 1.66 5.34
CA ASP A 17 4.55 0.83 5.81
C ASP A 17 4.64 0.72 7.35
N ILE A 18 4.58 1.83 8.09
CA ILE A 18 4.71 1.80 9.56
C ILE A 18 3.57 1.02 10.22
N GLN A 19 2.34 1.12 9.70
CA GLN A 19 1.20 0.35 10.21
C GLN A 19 1.40 -1.14 9.96
N ILE A 20 1.92 -1.51 8.80
CA ILE A 20 2.16 -2.91 8.44
C ILE A 20 3.28 -3.51 9.26
N GLN A 21 4.40 -2.79 9.47
CA GLN A 21 5.47 -3.24 10.36
C GLN A 21 4.94 -3.46 11.78
N THR A 22 4.21 -2.48 12.33
CA THR A 22 3.59 -2.59 13.66
C THR A 22 2.62 -3.77 13.74
N PHE A 23 1.87 -4.04 12.66
CA PHE A 23 0.93 -5.16 12.62
C PHE A 23 1.66 -6.50 12.67
N VAL A 24 2.70 -6.72 11.86
CA VAL A 24 3.43 -8.00 11.83
C VAL A 24 4.26 -8.23 13.10
N GLU A 25 4.73 -7.16 13.75
CA GLU A 25 5.40 -7.25 15.05
C GLU A 25 4.44 -7.75 16.15
N ARG A 26 3.17 -7.35 16.08
CA ARG A 26 2.14 -7.71 17.09
C ARG A 26 1.41 -9.00 16.78
N ASN A 27 1.41 -9.44 15.53
CA ASN A 27 0.72 -10.65 15.06
C ASN A 27 1.76 -11.57 14.41
N THR A 28 2.45 -12.36 15.24
CA THR A 28 3.61 -13.14 14.82
C THR A 28 3.28 -14.32 13.89
N ASP A 29 2.00 -14.66 13.74
CA ASP A 29 1.48 -15.59 12.74
C ASP A 29 1.21 -14.91 11.38
N ALA A 30 1.31 -13.58 11.28
CA ALA A 30 1.20 -12.86 10.02
C ALA A 30 2.57 -12.65 9.37
N ALA A 31 2.64 -12.83 8.05
CA ALA A 31 3.83 -12.59 7.26
C ALA A 31 3.53 -11.61 6.13
N LEU A 32 4.37 -10.59 5.99
CA LEU A 32 4.34 -9.72 4.82
C LEU A 32 4.86 -10.48 3.58
N LEU A 33 4.11 -10.42 2.49
CA LEU A 33 4.45 -10.97 1.18
C LEU A 33 4.87 -9.86 0.21
N PRO A 34 5.58 -10.20 -0.89
CA PRO A 34 5.88 -9.25 -1.95
C PRO A 34 4.61 -8.53 -2.42
N SER A 35 4.65 -7.20 -2.39
CA SER A 35 3.53 -6.32 -2.76
C SER A 35 4.08 -4.96 -3.21
N PRO A 36 3.29 -4.14 -3.92
CA PRO A 36 3.78 -2.88 -4.50
C PRO A 36 4.27 -1.85 -3.49
N GLY A 37 3.80 -1.88 -2.23
CA GLY A 37 4.14 -0.84 -1.24
C GLY A 37 3.54 0.50 -1.63
N HIS A 38 4.30 1.59 -1.43
CA HIS A 38 3.89 2.95 -1.79
C HIS A 38 4.00 3.19 -3.30
N LEU A 39 2.85 3.38 -3.94
CA LEU A 39 2.72 3.93 -5.27
C LEU A 39 2.67 5.46 -5.14
N LEU A 40 3.72 6.12 -5.58
CA LEU A 40 3.77 7.59 -5.58
C LEU A 40 3.06 8.14 -6.80
N PRO A 41 2.32 9.26 -6.67
CA PRO A 41 1.70 9.90 -7.81
C PRO A 41 2.79 10.32 -8.79
N ARG A 42 2.55 10.07 -10.08
CA ARG A 42 3.45 10.54 -11.12
C ARG A 42 3.36 12.07 -11.11
N SER A 43 4.50 12.76 -11.13
CA SER A 43 4.52 14.23 -11.21
C SER A 43 4.04 14.66 -12.60
N ALA A 44 2.73 14.70 -12.83
CA ALA A 44 2.19 15.54 -13.89
C ALA A 44 2.47 16.99 -13.47
N GLY A 45 3.06 17.78 -14.36
CA GLY A 45 3.31 19.21 -14.12
C GLY A 45 2.04 19.91 -13.62
N ILE A 46 2.23 20.95 -12.81
CA ILE A 46 1.24 21.67 -11.98
C ILE A 46 -0.02 22.21 -12.70
N ASP A 47 -0.23 21.98 -14.00
CA ASP A 47 -1.17 22.75 -14.82
C ASP A 47 -2.25 21.97 -15.61
N ALA A 48 -2.59 20.73 -15.27
CA ALA A 48 -3.69 20.04 -15.95
C ALA A 48 -4.87 19.75 -15.01
N ALA A 49 -5.96 20.49 -15.22
CA ALA A 49 -7.27 20.22 -14.64
C ALA A 49 -7.65 18.75 -14.80
N VAL A 50 -8.09 18.13 -13.69
CA VAL A 50 -8.43 16.71 -13.50
C VAL A 50 -9.03 16.06 -14.75
N PRO A 51 -8.22 15.43 -15.61
CA PRO A 51 -8.73 14.51 -16.61
C PRO A 51 -8.85 13.14 -15.94
N ASP A 52 -9.94 12.43 -16.24
CA ASP A 52 -10.18 11.07 -15.78
C ASP A 52 -8.89 10.22 -15.90
N ASN A 53 -8.42 9.70 -14.76
CA ASN A 53 -7.06 9.18 -14.53
C ASN A 53 -6.61 8.25 -15.68
N GLY A 54 -5.72 8.76 -16.55
CA GLY A 54 -5.15 7.95 -17.63
C GLY A 54 -4.35 6.77 -17.11
N ASP A 55 -4.14 5.75 -17.94
CA ASP A 55 -3.32 4.59 -17.56
C ASP A 55 -1.94 5.02 -17.04
N GLY A 56 -1.69 4.80 -15.75
CA GLY A 56 -0.44 5.15 -15.06
C GLY A 56 -0.46 6.48 -14.29
N ASP A 57 -1.58 7.19 -14.24
CA ASP A 57 -1.81 8.33 -13.35
C ASP A 57 -2.53 7.85 -12.08
N HIS A 58 -1.80 7.12 -11.26
CA HIS A 58 -2.35 6.61 -10.00
C HIS A 58 -2.27 7.73 -8.96
N ASP A 59 -3.43 8.15 -8.45
CA ASP A 59 -3.52 8.83 -7.16
C ASP A 59 -2.68 8.04 -6.15
N GLY A 60 -1.86 8.73 -5.37
CA GLY A 60 -0.90 8.08 -4.49
C GLY A 60 -1.55 7.03 -3.57
N PHE A 61 -1.00 5.83 -3.53
CA PHE A 61 -1.59 4.68 -2.84
C PHE A 61 -0.55 3.85 -2.11
N PHE A 62 -0.99 3.00 -1.18
CA PHE A 62 -0.17 1.99 -0.55
C PHE A 62 -0.86 0.62 -0.58
N TYR A 63 -0.11 -0.43 -0.89
CA TYR A 63 -0.58 -1.82 -0.87
C TYR A 63 0.38 -2.73 -0.11
N ALA A 64 -0.16 -3.55 0.79
CA ALA A 64 0.57 -4.61 1.48
C ALA A 64 -0.23 -5.91 1.51
N LEU A 65 0.37 -7.00 1.05
CA LEU A 65 -0.25 -8.33 1.09
C LEU A 65 0.34 -9.13 2.25
N LEU A 66 -0.53 -9.66 3.11
CA LEU A 66 -0.13 -10.50 4.23
C LEU A 66 -0.72 -11.91 4.10
N GLU A 67 0.01 -12.89 4.60
CA GLU A 67 -0.45 -14.26 4.77
C GLU A 67 -0.40 -14.68 6.24
N LYS A 68 -1.47 -15.32 6.70
CA LYS A 68 -1.46 -16.06 7.96
C LYS A 68 -0.70 -17.37 7.78
N ARG A 69 0.41 -17.52 8.49
CA ARG A 69 1.18 -18.75 8.60
C ARG A 69 0.36 -19.81 9.34
N ALA A 70 0.45 -21.05 8.88
CA ALA A 70 0.00 -22.17 9.68
C ALA A 70 0.99 -22.34 10.86
N PRO A 71 0.51 -22.76 12.04
CA PRO A 71 1.38 -23.10 13.17
C PRO A 71 2.35 -24.23 12.82
#